data_AF-A0A5B8N1I4-F1
#
_entry.id   AF-A0A5B8N1I4-F1
#
_cell.length_a   1.000
_cell.length_b   1.000
_cell.length_c   1.000
_cell.angle_alpha   90.00
_cell.angle_beta   90.00
_cell.angle_gamma   90.00
#
_symmetry.space_group_name_H-M   'P 1'
#
loop_
_entity.id
_entity.type
_entity.pdbx_description
1 polymer ?
#
loop_
_entity_poly.entity_id
_entity_poly.type
_entity_poly.pdbx_seq_one_letter_code
_entity_poly.pdbx_strand_id
1 'polypeptide(L)'
;MKGLAAVVVSALMLSSTTSGVVRCQEIPQWLNGTAPSPAVEESKGSSPATTKIPGWKKDRMEQAALFKETPSDVVISAVLAEPSGRQKEFIQLKNLGGQAQDLEGWRLTLKNSGETEETFEFVASDGCETTIPPLGSLLVLKKDVQNPCGFNFELGPSEELVLFEEGEDAEGVDSVTWGNVGRGIVLYRNAEDEYDRAPQNVEGNVIDTLTRLGGFKNMLTFLKHFDLDKILSGRGVRNTGTWHNKIVREMPTSIPYTLFAIKDEAWESLFKEMAGEWAPPLTASELLEIDDALVFDIISFLMLEDSWNSRTLKLKMRDKSSMAFQTAHPDRKAVLQLDESGTIRLNYDCVDSPSPDEFGCAIQRGWGKCQEDWMNDNGFFSGRPLGYCEYECDKCYCDPLEDNCAKTIIADVTASSGEKGVVHVIDRLIEAPPIMPAWVPTDANGNPLPGSTKKKSKSRRADKEKEEKKKSSSSSRSSSRRTYQYNPWWGRK
;
A
#
# COMPACT_ATOMS: atom_id res chain seq x y z
N MET A 1 -47.58 39.07 -37.00
CA MET A 1 -48.31 38.72 -35.77
C MET A 1 -47.34 38.81 -34.60
N LYS A 2 -47.46 39.86 -33.78
CA LYS A 2 -46.67 40.08 -32.56
C LYS A 2 -47.65 40.55 -31.48
N GLY A 3 -47.65 39.89 -30.32
CA GLY A 3 -48.29 40.32 -29.05
C GLY A 3 -47.39 39.75 -27.94
N LEU A 4 -46.76 40.47 -27.01
CA LEU A 4 -47.13 41.52 -26.06
C LEU A 4 -48.13 41.07 -24.98
N ALA A 5 -47.60 40.85 -23.77
CA ALA A 5 -48.21 41.32 -22.54
C ALA A 5 -47.09 41.50 -21.47
N ALA A 6 -46.95 42.74 -21.03
CA ALA A 6 -46.13 43.18 -19.90
C ALA A 6 -47.09 43.64 -18.79
N VAL A 7 -46.73 43.47 -17.52
CA VAL A 7 -47.22 44.30 -16.43
C VAL A 7 -46.06 44.57 -15.46
N VAL A 8 -45.77 45.85 -15.28
CA VAL A 8 -44.93 46.49 -14.27
C VAL A 8 -45.79 47.58 -13.66
N VAL A 9 -45.84 47.73 -12.33
CA VAL A 9 -45.99 48.98 -11.52
C VAL A 9 -45.66 48.57 -10.06
N SER A 10 -44.55 48.99 -9.44
CA SER A 10 -44.34 50.16 -8.52
C SER A 10 -45.13 50.05 -7.19
N ALA A 11 -44.70 50.49 -5.99
CA ALA A 11 -43.72 51.49 -5.57
C ALA A 11 -43.47 51.48 -4.03
N LEU A 12 -42.42 52.21 -3.61
CA LEU A 12 -42.30 53.12 -2.44
C LEU A 12 -42.10 52.62 -0.98
N MET A 13 -40.86 52.87 -0.50
CA MET A 13 -40.40 53.56 0.72
C MET A 13 -41.40 53.84 1.88
N LEU A 14 -41.00 53.51 3.12
CA LEU A 14 -40.91 54.42 4.27
C LEU A 14 -40.20 53.76 5.48
N SER A 15 -39.48 54.62 6.19
CA SER A 15 -38.62 54.47 7.38
C SER A 15 -39.31 54.02 8.69
N SER A 16 -38.60 53.34 9.60
CA SER A 16 -38.23 53.88 10.94
C SER A 16 -37.64 52.82 11.89
N THR A 17 -36.57 53.23 12.55
CA THR A 17 -35.91 52.77 13.79
C THR A 17 -36.72 51.90 14.77
N THR A 18 -36.08 50.85 15.31
CA THR A 18 -36.04 50.55 16.75
C THR A 18 -34.85 49.65 17.10
N SER A 19 -34.14 50.05 18.15
CA SER A 19 -33.06 49.33 18.82
C SER A 19 -33.55 48.02 19.43
N GLY A 20 -32.72 46.96 19.36
CA GLY A 20 -33.00 45.70 20.04
C GLY A 20 -31.72 44.89 20.23
N VAL A 21 -31.17 44.96 21.45
CA VAL A 21 -30.14 44.07 21.97
C VAL A 21 -30.63 42.62 21.87
N VAL A 22 -30.00 41.81 21.03
CA VAL A 22 -30.30 40.38 20.94
C VAL A 22 -29.43 39.64 21.95
N ARG A 23 -30.12 39.10 22.96
CA ARG A 23 -29.63 38.11 23.91
C ARG A 23 -29.08 36.89 23.16
N CYS A 24 -27.85 36.49 23.48
CA CYS A 24 -27.37 35.14 23.24
C CYS A 24 -28.25 34.17 24.05
N GLN A 25 -28.91 33.24 23.35
CA GLN A 25 -29.55 32.09 23.98
C GLN A 25 -28.51 30.98 24.18
N GLU A 26 -28.70 30.31 25.31
CA GLU A 26 -27.79 29.45 26.04
C GLU A 26 -27.40 28.17 25.29
N ILE A 27 -26.13 27.77 25.45
CA ILE A 27 -25.58 26.46 25.11
C ILE A 27 -25.89 25.49 26.29
N PRO A 28 -26.29 24.22 26.03
CA PRO A 28 -26.66 23.26 27.08
C PRO A 28 -25.53 22.90 28.08
N GLN A 29 -25.93 22.74 29.34
CA GLN A 29 -25.10 22.64 30.55
C GLN A 29 -24.27 21.35 30.74
N TRP A 30 -24.02 20.54 29.72
CA TRP A 30 -23.18 19.34 29.87
C TRP A 30 -21.73 19.53 29.37
N LEU A 31 -21.38 20.76 28.97
CA LEU A 31 -20.07 21.14 28.41
C LEU A 31 -19.11 21.83 29.41
N ASN A 32 -19.43 21.87 30.71
CA ASN A 32 -18.51 22.44 31.72
C ASN A 32 -17.78 21.33 32.48
N GLY A 33 -16.59 20.96 31.98
CA GLY A 33 -15.60 20.22 32.74
C GLY A 33 -14.87 21.14 33.72
N THR A 34 -15.12 20.95 35.01
CA THR A 34 -14.39 21.64 36.09
C THR A 34 -13.25 20.74 36.56
N ALA A 35 -12.02 21.19 36.35
CA ALA A 35 -10.83 20.63 36.98
C ALA A 35 -10.82 20.88 38.50
N PRO A 36 -10.21 19.99 39.30
CA PRO A 36 -9.68 20.44 40.59
C PRO A 36 -8.27 19.91 40.92
N SER A 37 -7.54 20.69 41.69
CA SER A 37 -6.34 20.34 42.47
C SER A 37 -6.32 21.27 43.70
N PRO A 38 -5.66 20.96 44.85
CA PRO A 38 -5.23 19.68 45.43
C PRO A 38 -5.72 19.44 46.89
N ALA A 39 -5.53 18.18 47.35
CA ALA A 39 -5.24 17.64 48.70
C ALA A 39 -6.14 17.95 49.95
N VAL A 40 -6.60 16.90 50.65
CA VAL A 40 -6.15 16.41 52.00
C VAL A 40 -7.07 15.28 52.54
N GLU A 41 -6.41 14.16 52.92
CA GLU A 41 -6.64 13.06 53.90
C GLU A 41 -7.99 12.36 54.26
N GLU A 42 -7.90 11.01 54.17
CA GLU A 42 -8.41 9.88 54.98
C GLU A 42 -9.89 9.72 55.41
N SER A 43 -10.51 8.60 54.99
CA SER A 43 -11.03 7.55 55.91
C SER A 43 -11.44 6.25 55.18
N LYS A 44 -11.28 5.12 55.90
CA LYS A 44 -11.41 3.71 55.47
C LYS A 44 -12.86 3.24 55.24
N GLY A 45 -13.07 2.32 54.28
CA GLY A 45 -14.22 1.40 54.28
C GLY A 45 -14.60 0.69 52.96
N SER A 46 -13.94 -0.45 52.66
CA SER A 46 -14.50 -1.73 52.15
C SER A 46 -15.54 -1.77 50.98
N SER A 47 -15.12 -2.17 49.76
CA SER A 47 -15.64 -3.33 48.94
C SER A 47 -14.94 -3.41 47.56
N PRO A 48 -15.11 -4.49 46.76
CA PRO A 48 -14.11 -5.51 46.44
C PRO A 48 -13.08 -5.12 45.36
N ALA A 49 -11.93 -5.78 45.45
CA ALA A 49 -10.78 -5.63 44.56
C ALA A 49 -11.12 -5.98 43.09
N THR A 50 -11.02 -5.00 42.20
CA THR A 50 -10.75 -5.22 40.78
C THR A 50 -9.24 -5.34 40.63
N THR A 51 -8.72 -6.56 40.61
CA THR A 51 -7.31 -6.80 40.30
C THR A 51 -7.09 -6.40 38.84
N LYS A 52 -6.58 -5.20 38.62
CA LYS A 52 -6.06 -4.77 37.32
C LYS A 52 -4.88 -5.66 36.97
N ILE A 53 -5.00 -6.41 35.89
CA ILE A 53 -3.92 -7.17 35.27
C ILE A 53 -2.82 -6.14 34.91
N PRO A 54 -1.55 -6.34 35.32
CA PRO A 54 -0.47 -5.40 35.03
C PRO A 54 -0.19 -5.35 33.52
N GLY A 55 0.09 -4.14 33.01
CA GLY A 55 0.35 -3.87 31.61
C GLY A 55 1.49 -4.74 31.04
N TRP A 56 1.17 -5.48 29.98
CA TRP A 56 2.08 -6.45 29.36
C TRP A 56 2.39 -6.18 27.86
N LYS A 57 1.83 -5.13 27.23
CA LYS A 57 1.81 -5.04 25.75
C LYS A 57 2.79 -4.08 25.07
N LYS A 58 3.50 -3.15 25.75
CA LYS A 58 4.33 -2.15 25.04
C LYS A 58 5.83 -2.46 25.03
N ASP A 59 6.37 -2.93 26.15
CA ASP A 59 7.82 -3.05 26.33
C ASP A 59 8.44 -4.31 25.69
N ARG A 60 7.59 -5.23 25.19
CA ARG A 60 8.03 -6.54 24.65
C ARG A 60 8.37 -6.54 23.16
N MET A 61 7.90 -5.54 22.41
CA MET A 61 8.17 -5.43 20.97
C MET A 61 9.54 -4.79 20.66
N GLU A 62 10.09 -4.01 21.59
CA GLU A 62 11.32 -3.23 21.36
C GLU A 62 12.63 -3.99 21.69
N GLN A 63 12.59 -5.13 22.40
CA GLN A 63 13.81 -5.88 22.81
C GLN A 63 14.05 -7.20 22.04
N ALA A 64 13.67 -7.27 20.77
CA ALA A 64 13.56 -8.55 20.07
C ALA A 64 14.75 -8.91 19.14
N ALA A 65 15.99 -8.72 19.61
CA ALA A 65 17.06 -9.72 19.32
C ALA A 65 16.66 -11.15 19.80
N LEU A 66 15.57 -11.21 20.57
CA LEU A 66 14.88 -12.33 21.22
C LEU A 66 13.77 -13.01 20.37
N PHE A 67 13.63 -12.72 19.07
CA PHE A 67 12.50 -13.24 18.25
C PHE A 67 12.52 -14.76 17.97
N LYS A 68 13.56 -15.53 18.28
CA LYS A 68 13.51 -17.01 18.18
C LYS A 68 12.88 -17.69 19.41
N GLU A 69 12.79 -16.99 20.53
CA GLU A 69 12.32 -17.56 21.80
C GLU A 69 10.96 -17.01 22.23
N THR A 70 10.37 -16.07 21.49
CA THR A 70 8.99 -15.67 21.75
C THR A 70 8.06 -16.84 21.38
N PRO A 71 7.15 -17.26 22.28
CA PRO A 71 6.18 -18.29 21.96
C PRO A 71 5.33 -17.86 20.76
N SER A 72 4.68 -18.83 20.10
CA SER A 72 3.67 -18.57 19.09
C SER A 72 2.56 -17.67 19.64
N ASP A 73 2.02 -16.82 18.79
CA ASP A 73 0.91 -15.93 19.11
C ASP A 73 0.05 -15.78 17.86
N VAL A 74 -1.00 -16.59 17.74
CA VAL A 74 -1.81 -16.67 16.53
C VAL A 74 -3.04 -15.80 16.68
N VAL A 75 -3.19 -14.87 15.74
CA VAL A 75 -4.31 -13.93 15.68
C VAL A 75 -5.06 -14.05 14.36
N ILE A 76 -6.34 -13.68 14.38
CA ILE A 76 -7.14 -13.42 13.18
C ILE A 76 -6.64 -12.09 12.61
N SER A 77 -6.00 -12.13 11.44
CA SER A 77 -5.41 -10.94 10.81
C SER A 77 -6.29 -10.35 9.73
N ALA A 78 -7.13 -11.16 9.07
CA ALA A 78 -8.09 -10.63 8.11
C ALA A 78 -9.33 -11.51 7.93
N VAL A 79 -10.47 -10.89 7.62
CA VAL A 79 -11.74 -11.59 7.36
C VAL A 79 -12.46 -10.96 6.18
N LEU A 80 -12.84 -11.78 5.19
CA LEU A 80 -13.79 -11.41 4.13
C LEU A 80 -15.09 -12.17 4.34
N ALA A 81 -16.05 -11.51 4.99
CA ALA A 81 -17.31 -12.14 5.39
C ALA A 81 -18.34 -12.21 4.25
N GLU A 82 -18.45 -11.14 3.46
CA GLU A 82 -19.38 -11.07 2.33
C GLU A 82 -18.61 -10.85 1.01
N PRO A 83 -18.35 -11.88 0.20
CA PRO A 83 -17.62 -11.71 -1.06
C PRO A 83 -18.47 -10.98 -2.12
N SER A 84 -17.78 -10.32 -3.05
CA SER A 84 -18.38 -9.73 -4.25
C SER A 84 -17.76 -10.30 -5.54
N GLY A 85 -18.59 -10.46 -6.57
CA GLY A 85 -18.12 -10.94 -7.88
C GLY A 85 -17.51 -12.35 -7.82
N ARG A 86 -16.19 -12.45 -8.04
CA ARG A 86 -15.43 -13.72 -8.04
C ARG A 86 -14.68 -14.00 -6.73
N GLN A 87 -14.88 -13.19 -5.70
CA GLN A 87 -14.27 -13.40 -4.39
C GLN A 87 -14.84 -14.64 -3.71
N LYS A 88 -14.08 -15.19 -2.77
CA LYS A 88 -14.50 -16.26 -1.87
C LYS A 88 -14.36 -15.75 -0.43
N GLU A 89 -15.25 -16.19 0.44
CA GLU A 89 -15.10 -15.97 1.88
C GLU A 89 -13.77 -16.54 2.35
N PHE A 90 -13.09 -15.80 3.21
CA PHE A 90 -11.81 -16.23 3.78
C PHE A 90 -11.58 -15.66 5.17
N ILE A 91 -10.74 -16.38 5.91
CA ILE A 91 -10.17 -15.99 7.19
C ILE A 91 -8.66 -16.12 7.03
N GLN A 92 -7.91 -15.08 7.37
CA GLN A 92 -6.46 -15.12 7.43
C GLN A 92 -6.03 -15.13 8.89
N LEU A 93 -5.20 -16.11 9.23
CA LEU A 93 -4.52 -16.21 10.52
C LEU A 93 -3.08 -15.76 10.36
N LYS A 94 -2.54 -15.08 11.37
CA LYS A 94 -1.14 -14.66 11.40
C LYS A 94 -0.52 -15.04 12.73
N ASN A 95 0.66 -15.65 12.67
CA ASN A 95 1.47 -15.89 13.85
C ASN A 95 2.38 -14.67 14.06
N LEU A 96 2.23 -13.96 15.17
CA LEU A 96 3.07 -12.84 15.58
C LEU A 96 4.27 -13.29 16.42
N GLY A 97 4.27 -14.57 16.82
CA GLY A 97 5.30 -15.20 17.62
C GLY A 97 6.54 -15.63 16.84
N GLY A 98 7.55 -16.02 17.61
CA GLY A 98 8.88 -16.42 17.14
C GLY A 98 9.05 -17.89 16.82
N GLN A 99 8.06 -18.70 17.20
CA GLN A 99 8.02 -20.14 17.01
C GLN A 99 6.90 -20.51 16.05
N ALA A 100 7.11 -21.55 15.25
CA ALA A 100 6.06 -22.09 14.39
C ALA A 100 4.91 -22.64 15.26
N GLN A 101 3.67 -22.46 14.82
CA GLN A 101 2.48 -23.01 15.47
C GLN A 101 1.82 -24.03 14.56
N ASP A 102 1.59 -25.23 15.05
CA ASP A 102 0.67 -26.18 14.40
C ASP A 102 -0.73 -25.94 14.93
N LEU A 103 -1.69 -25.77 14.02
CA LEU A 103 -3.08 -25.52 14.36
C LEU A 103 -3.90 -26.80 14.40
N GLU A 104 -3.33 -27.99 14.21
CA GLU A 104 -4.10 -29.24 14.35
C GLU A 104 -4.87 -29.29 15.68
N GLY A 105 -6.17 -29.57 15.61
CA GLY A 105 -7.09 -29.57 16.77
C GLY A 105 -7.58 -28.20 17.23
N TRP A 106 -7.02 -27.09 16.72
CA TRP A 106 -7.58 -25.75 16.94
C TRP A 106 -8.91 -25.63 16.21
N ARG A 107 -9.73 -24.66 16.64
CA ARG A 107 -11.06 -24.45 16.04
C ARG A 107 -11.40 -22.99 15.85
N LEU A 108 -12.13 -22.72 14.77
CA LEU A 108 -12.80 -21.46 14.49
C LEU A 108 -14.29 -21.65 14.72
N THR A 109 -14.85 -20.88 15.64
CA THR A 109 -16.29 -20.91 15.93
C THR A 109 -16.92 -19.59 15.56
N LEU A 110 -17.92 -19.65 14.70
CA LEU A 110 -18.80 -18.54 14.37
C LEU A 110 -19.98 -18.55 15.33
N LYS A 111 -20.10 -17.47 16.10
CA LYS A 111 -21.23 -17.24 17.01
C LYS A 111 -22.23 -16.33 16.33
N ASN A 112 -23.34 -16.94 15.94
CA ASN A 112 -24.42 -16.19 15.31
C ASN A 112 -25.36 -15.58 16.35
N SER A 113 -25.95 -14.43 16.02
CA SER A 113 -26.96 -13.75 16.85
C SER A 113 -28.20 -14.59 17.18
N GLY A 114 -28.36 -15.77 16.56
CA GLY A 114 -29.48 -16.71 16.73
C GLY A 114 -29.18 -18.01 17.49
N GLU A 115 -28.15 -18.04 18.36
CA GLU A 115 -27.77 -19.16 19.26
C GLU A 115 -27.13 -20.41 18.61
N THR A 116 -27.14 -20.56 17.28
CA THR A 116 -26.42 -21.66 16.63
C THR A 116 -24.94 -21.31 16.43
N GLU A 117 -24.07 -22.04 17.10
CA GLU A 117 -22.62 -21.98 16.88
C GLU A 117 -22.22 -22.94 15.75
N GLU A 118 -21.45 -22.44 14.79
CA GLU A 118 -20.87 -23.25 13.73
C GLU A 118 -19.36 -23.31 13.92
N THR A 119 -18.80 -24.53 13.93
CA THR A 119 -17.39 -24.74 14.25
C THR A 119 -16.67 -25.45 13.10
N PHE A 120 -15.48 -24.94 12.78
CA PHE A 120 -14.50 -25.56 11.89
C PHE A 120 -13.27 -25.94 12.71
N GLU A 121 -12.83 -27.20 12.59
CA GLU A 121 -11.63 -27.71 13.24
C GLU A 121 -10.53 -27.91 12.21
N PHE A 122 -9.31 -27.52 12.55
CA PHE A 122 -8.13 -27.73 11.73
C PHE A 122 -7.67 -29.18 11.85
N VAL A 123 -7.65 -29.89 10.72
CA VAL A 123 -7.25 -31.30 10.65
C VAL A 123 -6.12 -31.48 9.66
N ALA A 124 -4.99 -32.03 10.11
CA ALA A 124 -3.89 -32.38 9.23
C ALA A 124 -4.31 -33.53 8.31
N SER A 125 -4.32 -33.28 6.99
CA SER A 125 -4.64 -34.29 5.98
C SER A 125 -3.90 -33.99 4.68
N ASP A 126 -3.81 -34.96 3.77
CA ASP A 126 -3.08 -34.81 2.51
C ASP A 126 -3.55 -33.57 1.72
N GLY A 127 -2.71 -32.52 1.72
CA GLY A 127 -2.96 -31.26 1.02
C GLY A 127 -3.58 -30.13 1.85
N CYS A 128 -3.85 -30.34 3.14
CA CYS A 128 -4.31 -29.29 4.07
C CYS A 128 -3.18 -28.88 5.01
N GLU A 129 -2.70 -27.64 4.88
CA GLU A 129 -1.65 -27.06 5.71
C GLU A 129 -2.25 -26.53 7.02
N THR A 130 -1.75 -27.01 8.16
CA THR A 130 -2.15 -26.56 9.51
C THR A 130 -1.04 -25.80 10.23
N THR A 131 0.19 -25.83 9.72
CA THR A 131 1.34 -25.17 10.36
C THR A 131 1.49 -23.73 9.86
N ILE A 132 1.61 -22.78 10.79
CA ILE A 132 1.97 -21.38 10.51
C ILE A 132 3.42 -21.14 10.94
N PRO A 133 4.33 -20.75 10.04
CA PRO A 133 5.70 -20.43 10.43
C PRO A 133 5.79 -19.22 11.38
N PRO A 134 6.93 -19.00 12.04
CA PRO A 134 7.16 -17.77 12.81
C PRO A 134 6.91 -16.55 11.94
N LEU A 135 6.25 -15.52 12.51
CA LEU A 135 5.88 -14.33 11.75
C LEU A 135 5.15 -14.67 10.44
N GLY A 136 4.47 -15.81 10.35
CA GLY A 136 3.85 -16.38 9.15
C GLY A 136 2.36 -16.08 9.04
N SER A 137 1.75 -16.40 7.90
CA SER A 137 0.28 -16.34 7.75
C SER A 137 -0.29 -17.58 7.06
N LEU A 138 -1.55 -17.92 7.39
CA LEU A 138 -2.32 -18.99 6.78
C LEU A 138 -3.67 -18.46 6.31
N LEU A 139 -4.02 -18.73 5.06
CA LEU A 139 -5.29 -18.32 4.45
C LEU A 139 -6.26 -19.50 4.43
N VAL A 140 -7.32 -19.42 5.22
CA VAL A 140 -8.40 -20.40 5.27
C VAL A 140 -9.55 -19.90 4.41
N LEU A 141 -9.76 -20.53 3.25
CA LEU A 141 -10.86 -20.22 2.34
C LEU A 141 -12.11 -21.03 2.70
N LYS A 142 -13.31 -20.56 2.32
CA LYS A 142 -14.53 -21.39 2.37
C LYS A 142 -14.33 -22.68 1.57
N LYS A 143 -14.89 -23.78 2.09
CA LYS A 143 -14.81 -25.11 1.49
C LYS A 143 -15.56 -25.14 0.16
N ASP A 144 -14.92 -25.70 -0.86
CA ASP A 144 -15.58 -26.03 -2.12
C ASP A 144 -14.93 -27.27 -2.76
N VAL A 145 -15.37 -27.64 -3.96
CA VAL A 145 -14.87 -28.82 -4.68
C VAL A 145 -13.37 -28.71 -5.01
N GLN A 146 -12.85 -27.49 -5.17
CA GLN A 146 -11.44 -27.21 -5.46
C GLN A 146 -10.61 -26.97 -4.19
N ASN A 147 -11.25 -26.64 -3.06
CA ASN A 147 -10.64 -26.41 -1.76
C ASN A 147 -11.34 -27.25 -0.68
N PRO A 148 -10.93 -28.51 -0.48
CA PRO A 148 -11.56 -29.39 0.52
C PRO A 148 -11.20 -29.02 1.98
N CYS A 149 -10.12 -28.24 2.18
CA CYS A 149 -9.54 -27.88 3.47
C CYS A 149 -10.18 -26.65 4.14
N GLY A 150 -11.27 -26.13 3.57
CA GLY A 150 -11.91 -24.90 4.04
C GLY A 150 -12.93 -25.08 5.16
N PHE A 151 -13.33 -23.96 5.77
CA PHE A 151 -14.50 -23.92 6.65
C PHE A 151 -15.80 -24.08 5.85
N ASN A 152 -16.81 -24.68 6.48
CA ASN A 152 -18.07 -25.08 5.84
C ASN A 152 -19.27 -24.18 6.18
N PHE A 153 -19.12 -23.24 7.10
CA PHE A 153 -20.16 -22.27 7.47
C PHE A 153 -20.14 -21.02 6.59
N GLU A 154 -21.18 -20.19 6.70
CA GLU A 154 -21.24 -18.88 6.04
C GLU A 154 -20.92 -17.77 7.03
N LEU A 155 -19.93 -16.92 6.73
CA LEU A 155 -19.53 -15.85 7.64
C LEU A 155 -20.61 -14.77 7.83
N GLY A 156 -21.45 -14.53 6.83
CA GLY A 156 -22.59 -13.63 6.96
C GLY A 156 -22.23 -12.15 7.21
N PRO A 157 -23.26 -11.29 7.33
CA PRO A 157 -23.06 -9.84 7.42
C PRO A 157 -22.75 -9.33 8.83
N SER A 158 -23.03 -10.06 9.91
CA SER A 158 -22.87 -9.52 11.26
C SER A 158 -22.71 -10.63 12.31
N GLU A 159 -21.49 -11.10 12.53
CA GLU A 159 -21.21 -12.23 13.41
C GLU A 159 -19.98 -11.97 14.28
N GLU A 160 -19.73 -12.89 15.22
CA GLU A 160 -18.49 -12.98 16.00
C GLU A 160 -17.77 -14.27 15.63
N LEU A 161 -16.50 -14.15 15.21
CA LEU A 161 -15.62 -15.29 14.99
C LEU A 161 -14.62 -15.36 16.14
N VAL A 162 -14.51 -16.54 16.73
CA VAL A 162 -13.58 -16.81 17.83
C VAL A 162 -12.63 -17.93 17.43
N LEU A 163 -11.34 -17.71 17.63
CA LEU A 163 -10.29 -18.71 17.49
C LEU A 163 -10.04 -19.35 18.86
N PHE A 164 -10.03 -20.67 18.91
CA PHE A 164 -9.71 -21.44 20.11
C PHE A 164 -8.53 -22.37 19.85
N GLU A 165 -7.73 -22.55 20.90
CA GLU A 165 -6.72 -23.61 21.00
C GLU A 165 -7.35 -25.01 21.02
N GLU A 166 -6.50 -26.02 20.96
CA GLU A 166 -6.91 -27.42 21.11
C GLU A 166 -7.59 -27.67 22.48
N GLY A 167 -8.72 -28.39 22.44
CA GLY A 167 -9.44 -28.83 23.63
C GLY A 167 -10.87 -28.30 23.72
N GLU A 168 -11.80 -29.12 24.21
CA GLU A 168 -13.22 -28.77 24.24
C GLU A 168 -13.51 -27.53 25.13
N ASP A 169 -12.76 -27.37 26.22
CA ASP A 169 -12.91 -26.30 27.21
C ASP A 169 -11.89 -25.15 27.04
N ALA A 170 -11.18 -25.08 25.91
CA ALA A 170 -10.18 -24.03 25.67
C ALA A 170 -10.82 -22.63 25.73
N GLU A 171 -10.15 -21.68 26.39
CA GLU A 171 -10.52 -20.27 26.32
C GLU A 171 -10.23 -19.71 24.91
N GLY A 172 -11.02 -18.74 24.46
CA GLY A 172 -10.81 -18.11 23.16
C GLY A 172 -9.47 -17.37 23.14
N VAL A 173 -8.62 -17.71 22.19
CA VAL A 173 -7.28 -17.11 21.98
C VAL A 173 -7.43 -15.71 21.41
N ASP A 174 -8.32 -15.56 20.43
CA ASP A 174 -8.57 -14.32 19.73
C ASP A 174 -9.98 -14.28 19.17
N SER A 175 -10.50 -13.08 18.93
CA SER A 175 -11.83 -12.92 18.37
C SER A 175 -11.95 -11.67 17.51
N VAL A 176 -12.91 -11.71 16.58
CA VAL A 176 -13.31 -10.55 15.80
C VAL A 176 -14.82 -10.53 15.68
N THR A 177 -15.41 -9.41 16.04
CA THR A 177 -16.82 -9.14 15.82
C THR A 177 -16.96 -8.11 14.72
N TRP A 178 -17.86 -8.36 13.79
CA TRP A 178 -18.21 -7.38 12.77
C TRP A 178 -19.72 -7.17 12.72
N GLY A 179 -20.11 -5.93 12.43
CA GLY A 179 -21.46 -5.64 11.95
C GLY A 179 -21.52 -5.74 10.44
N ASN A 180 -22.60 -5.27 9.84
CA ASN A 180 -22.73 -5.18 8.38
C ASN A 180 -21.61 -4.32 7.78
N VAL A 181 -20.58 -4.99 7.28
CA VAL A 181 -19.41 -4.38 6.61
C VAL A 181 -19.69 -4.10 5.14
N GLY A 182 -20.64 -4.81 4.55
CA GLY A 182 -20.97 -4.74 3.14
C GLY A 182 -20.13 -5.68 2.26
N ARG A 183 -20.67 -5.98 1.08
CA ARG A 183 -20.06 -6.93 0.13
C ARG A 183 -18.73 -6.43 -0.42
N GLY A 184 -17.76 -7.34 -0.50
CA GLY A 184 -16.43 -7.15 -1.05
C GLY A 184 -15.46 -6.41 -0.14
N ILE A 185 -15.84 -6.16 1.11
CA ILE A 185 -15.02 -5.52 2.13
C ILE A 185 -14.33 -6.57 2.99
N VAL A 186 -13.02 -6.44 3.11
CA VAL A 186 -12.18 -7.21 4.02
C VAL A 186 -11.90 -6.37 5.27
N LEU A 187 -11.94 -7.03 6.42
CA LEU A 187 -11.46 -6.51 7.69
C LEU A 187 -10.00 -6.90 7.85
N TYR A 188 -9.11 -5.94 8.08
CA TYR A 188 -7.68 -6.16 8.31
C TYR A 188 -7.32 -5.70 9.72
N ARG A 189 -6.71 -6.56 10.51
CA ARG A 189 -6.21 -6.20 11.84
C ARG A 189 -5.01 -5.26 11.70
N ASN A 190 -5.06 -4.11 12.36
CA ASN A 190 -3.98 -3.13 12.40
C ASN A 190 -3.05 -3.37 13.62
N ALA A 191 -2.09 -2.47 13.84
CA ALA A 191 -1.11 -2.60 14.92
C ALA A 191 -1.69 -2.31 16.31
N GLU A 192 -2.80 -1.57 16.37
CA GLU A 192 -3.53 -1.18 17.58
C GLU A 192 -4.55 -2.23 18.02
N ASP A 193 -4.57 -3.41 17.39
CA ASP A 193 -5.54 -4.48 17.68
C ASP A 193 -6.97 -4.17 17.20
N GLU A 194 -7.13 -3.20 16.30
CA GLU A 194 -8.41 -2.81 15.68
C GLU A 194 -8.50 -3.32 14.24
N TYR A 195 -9.71 -3.31 13.66
CA TYR A 195 -9.93 -3.77 12.27
C TYR A 195 -10.26 -2.63 11.32
N ASP A 196 -9.36 -2.39 10.37
CA ASP A 196 -9.54 -1.51 9.24
C ASP A 196 -10.39 -2.19 8.16
N ARG A 197 -11.25 -1.42 7.49
CA ARG A 197 -12.08 -1.90 6.37
C ARG A 197 -11.42 -1.54 5.05
N ALA A 198 -11.25 -2.51 4.17
CA ALA A 198 -10.74 -2.27 2.83
C ALA A 198 -11.49 -3.11 1.78
N PRO A 199 -11.97 -2.52 0.68
CA PRO A 199 -12.49 -3.30 -0.43
C PRO A 199 -11.38 -4.12 -1.09
N GLN A 200 -11.77 -5.23 -1.72
CA GLN A 200 -10.91 -6.03 -2.60
C GLN A 200 -11.50 -6.08 -4.01
N ASN A 201 -10.65 -6.25 -5.03
CA ASN A 201 -11.05 -6.26 -6.46
C ASN A 201 -11.94 -5.07 -6.88
N VAL A 202 -11.56 -3.85 -6.46
CA VAL A 202 -12.33 -2.63 -6.69
C VAL A 202 -12.57 -2.41 -8.18
N GLU A 203 -13.84 -2.26 -8.58
CA GLU A 203 -14.18 -1.87 -9.95
C GLU A 203 -13.66 -0.46 -10.26
N GLY A 204 -12.86 -0.36 -11.32
CA GLY A 204 -12.21 0.88 -11.72
C GLY A 204 -10.69 0.72 -11.81
N ASN A 205 -10.00 1.84 -11.66
CA ASN A 205 -8.55 1.93 -11.62
C ASN A 205 -8.03 2.20 -10.18
N VAL A 206 -6.74 2.49 -10.05
CA VAL A 206 -6.08 2.80 -8.76
C VAL A 206 -6.70 4.02 -8.05
N ILE A 207 -7.13 5.04 -8.80
CA ILE A 207 -7.75 6.24 -8.24
C ILE A 207 -9.12 5.92 -7.64
N ASP A 208 -9.90 5.10 -8.33
CA ASP A 208 -11.20 4.61 -7.81
C ASP A 208 -10.99 3.78 -6.54
N THR A 209 -9.92 2.98 -6.52
CA THR A 209 -9.52 2.18 -5.36
C THR A 209 -9.21 3.05 -4.14
N LEU A 210 -8.33 4.05 -4.27
CA LEU A 210 -8.03 4.99 -3.19
C LEU A 210 -9.27 5.76 -2.72
N THR A 211 -10.12 6.18 -3.66
CA THR A 211 -11.35 6.92 -3.34
C THR A 211 -12.31 6.07 -2.51
N ARG A 212 -12.43 4.77 -2.81
CA ARG A 212 -13.28 3.84 -2.05
C ARG A 212 -12.69 3.44 -0.71
N LEU A 213 -11.36 3.32 -0.61
CA LEU A 213 -10.68 3.07 0.66
C LEU A 213 -10.88 4.24 1.64
N GLY A 214 -10.88 5.48 1.14
CA GLY A 214 -10.99 6.68 1.98
C GLY A 214 -9.71 6.98 2.75
N GLY A 215 -9.58 8.20 3.29
CA GLY A 215 -8.37 8.63 4.01
C GLY A 215 -7.14 8.84 3.14
N PHE A 216 -7.30 9.11 1.83
CA PHE A 216 -6.22 9.38 0.88
C PHE A 216 -6.42 10.71 0.13
N LYS A 217 -7.09 11.69 0.74
CA LYS A 217 -7.41 12.98 0.11
C LYS A 217 -6.16 13.74 -0.30
N ASN A 218 -5.12 13.77 0.52
CA ASN A 218 -3.86 14.44 0.25
C ASN A 218 -3.14 13.77 -0.92
N MET A 219 -3.02 12.44 -0.88
CA MET A 219 -2.42 11.67 -1.96
C MET A 219 -3.17 11.83 -3.30
N LEU A 220 -4.51 11.77 -3.28
CA LEU A 220 -5.34 12.02 -4.45
C LEU A 220 -5.18 13.44 -5.00
N THR A 221 -4.93 14.43 -4.12
CA THR A 221 -4.65 15.81 -4.51
C THR A 221 -3.31 15.89 -5.24
N PHE A 222 -2.25 15.27 -4.70
CA PHE A 222 -0.93 15.25 -5.33
C PHE A 222 -0.93 14.51 -6.67
N LEU A 223 -1.56 13.33 -6.73
CA LEU A 223 -1.68 12.56 -7.97
C LEU A 223 -2.35 13.36 -9.10
N LYS A 224 -3.39 14.15 -8.78
CA LYS A 224 -4.04 15.05 -9.74
C LYS A 224 -3.18 16.25 -10.10
N HIS A 225 -2.51 16.85 -9.11
CA HIS A 225 -1.65 18.02 -9.34
C HIS A 225 -0.53 17.72 -10.35
N PHE A 226 0.09 16.54 -10.25
CA PHE A 226 1.17 16.11 -11.14
C PHE A 226 0.71 15.36 -12.39
N ASP A 227 -0.60 15.30 -12.67
CA ASP A 227 -1.19 14.51 -13.77
C ASP A 227 -0.87 13.00 -13.72
N LEU A 228 -0.45 12.48 -12.56
CA LEU A 228 -0.17 11.05 -12.34
C LEU A 228 -1.46 10.22 -12.30
N ASP A 229 -2.59 10.82 -11.92
CA ASP A 229 -3.92 10.21 -12.01
C ASP A 229 -4.28 9.80 -13.45
N LYS A 230 -3.82 10.56 -14.45
CA LYS A 230 -3.98 10.22 -15.86
C LYS A 230 -3.14 8.99 -16.21
N ILE A 231 -1.87 8.96 -15.79
CA ILE A 231 -0.98 7.80 -16.01
C ILE A 231 -1.58 6.54 -15.38
N LEU A 232 -2.01 6.61 -14.12
CA LEU A 232 -2.63 5.50 -13.38
C LEU A 232 -3.99 5.05 -13.94
N SER A 233 -4.59 5.84 -14.82
CA SER A 233 -5.84 5.51 -15.53
C SER A 233 -5.62 5.17 -17.01
N GLY A 234 -4.37 4.91 -17.42
CA GLY A 234 -4.03 4.55 -18.79
C GLY A 234 -4.01 5.69 -19.78
N ARG A 235 -4.13 6.93 -19.29
CA ARG A 235 -4.24 8.13 -20.10
C ARG A 235 -2.92 8.86 -20.14
N GLY A 236 -2.47 9.16 -21.35
CA GLY A 236 -1.30 10.02 -21.55
C GLY A 236 -1.57 11.47 -21.15
N VAL A 237 -0.49 12.20 -20.88
CA VAL A 237 -0.54 13.61 -20.52
C VAL A 237 -0.13 14.48 -21.71
N ARG A 238 -0.81 15.61 -21.90
CA ARG A 238 -0.44 16.62 -22.91
C ARG A 238 0.71 17.46 -22.38
N ASN A 239 1.49 18.06 -23.28
CA ASN A 239 2.52 19.00 -22.88
C ASN A 239 1.88 20.28 -22.31
N THR A 240 2.05 20.52 -21.01
CA THR A 240 1.57 21.73 -20.32
C THR A 240 2.69 22.76 -20.10
N GLY A 241 3.95 22.38 -20.29
CA GLY A 241 5.11 23.22 -20.02
C GLY A 241 5.56 23.24 -18.56
N THR A 242 4.90 22.51 -17.65
CA THR A 242 5.40 22.32 -16.27
C THR A 242 6.64 21.41 -16.26
N TRP A 243 7.51 21.60 -15.27
CA TRP A 243 8.80 20.90 -15.21
C TRP A 243 8.63 19.38 -15.09
N HIS A 244 7.69 18.92 -14.26
CA HIS A 244 7.40 17.50 -14.02
C HIS A 244 6.74 16.82 -15.23
N ASN A 245 6.02 17.57 -16.07
CA ASN A 245 5.30 17.02 -17.23
C ASN A 245 6.23 16.32 -18.22
N LYS A 246 7.51 16.73 -18.29
CA LYS A 246 8.51 16.05 -19.09
C LYS A 246 8.75 14.61 -18.62
N ILE A 247 8.82 14.40 -17.31
CA ILE A 247 9.02 13.08 -16.69
C ILE A 247 7.75 12.25 -16.83
N VAL A 248 6.61 12.82 -16.46
CA VAL A 248 5.30 12.15 -16.50
C VAL A 248 4.94 11.69 -17.92
N ARG A 249 5.29 12.46 -18.95
CA ARG A 249 5.07 12.06 -20.35
C ARG A 249 5.95 10.90 -20.83
N GLU A 250 7.08 10.66 -20.17
CA GLU A 250 7.95 9.52 -20.46
C GLU A 250 7.47 8.25 -19.74
N MET A 251 6.56 8.37 -18.77
CA MET A 251 5.99 7.23 -18.06
C MET A 251 5.08 6.38 -18.97
N PRO A 252 5.24 5.04 -18.95
CA PRO A 252 4.44 4.14 -19.77
C PRO A 252 2.98 4.02 -19.29
N THR A 253 2.04 4.51 -20.09
CA THR A 253 0.60 4.41 -19.75
C THR A 253 -0.01 3.03 -20.02
N SER A 254 0.70 2.15 -20.73
CA SER A 254 0.17 0.84 -21.12
C SER A 254 0.47 -0.26 -20.11
N ILE A 255 1.24 0.04 -19.06
CA ILE A 255 1.56 -0.92 -18.01
C ILE A 255 0.75 -0.58 -16.76
N PRO A 256 0.32 -1.59 -16.00
CA PRO A 256 -0.24 -1.33 -14.69
C PRO A 256 0.85 -0.85 -13.71
N TYR A 257 0.42 -0.15 -12.68
CA TYR A 257 1.29 0.33 -11.60
C TYR A 257 0.90 -0.28 -10.26
N THR A 258 1.90 -0.45 -9.40
CA THR A 258 1.69 -0.70 -7.98
C THR A 258 1.90 0.59 -7.23
N LEU A 259 0.93 0.98 -6.41
CA LEU A 259 0.97 2.20 -5.62
C LEU A 259 1.08 1.87 -4.14
N PHE A 260 2.12 2.36 -3.49
CA PHE A 260 2.23 2.39 -2.04
C PHE A 260 1.52 3.65 -1.52
N ALA A 261 0.30 3.46 -1.05
CA ALA A 261 -0.57 4.52 -0.58
C ALA A 261 -0.31 4.85 0.89
N ILE A 262 -0.44 6.13 1.23
CA ILE A 262 -0.17 6.66 2.56
C ILE A 262 -1.41 7.41 3.02
N LYS A 263 -1.93 7.05 4.19
CA LYS A 263 -3.13 7.68 4.74
C LYS A 263 -2.88 9.18 5.05
N ASP A 264 -3.96 9.95 5.08
CA ASP A 264 -3.91 11.40 5.28
C ASP A 264 -3.24 11.80 6.59
N GLU A 265 -3.37 11.00 7.66
CA GLU A 265 -2.79 11.28 8.98
C GLU A 265 -1.26 11.35 8.93
N ALA A 266 -0.62 10.48 8.14
CA ALA A 266 0.83 10.48 7.98
C ALA A 266 1.32 11.70 7.18
N TRP A 267 0.54 12.16 6.20
CA TRP A 267 0.81 13.42 5.49
C TRP A 267 0.64 14.64 6.42
N GLU A 268 -0.39 14.64 7.26
CA GLU A 268 -0.63 15.71 8.23
C GLU A 268 0.49 15.82 9.26
N SER A 269 1.11 14.69 9.63
CA SER A 269 2.31 14.69 10.47
C SER A 269 3.46 15.45 9.80
N LEU A 270 3.74 15.17 8.51
CA LEU A 270 4.75 15.92 7.75
C LEU A 270 4.38 17.39 7.62
N PHE A 271 3.10 17.69 7.35
CA PHE A 271 2.63 19.08 7.21
C PHE A 271 2.89 19.89 8.48
N LYS A 272 2.67 19.27 9.65
CA LYS A 272 2.95 19.87 10.95
C LYS A 272 4.44 20.05 11.19
N GLU A 273 5.25 19.05 10.84
CA GLU A 273 6.71 19.12 10.98
C GLU A 273 7.31 20.27 10.15
N MET A 274 6.93 20.38 8.88
CA MET A 274 7.43 21.44 7.99
C MET A 274 6.90 22.84 8.34
N ALA A 275 5.67 22.94 8.87
CA ALA A 275 5.16 24.21 9.40
C ALA A 275 5.98 24.68 10.61
N GLY A 276 6.51 23.72 11.38
CA GLY A 276 7.13 23.93 12.68
C GLY A 276 6.11 23.81 13.81
N GLU A 277 6.62 23.52 15.02
CA GLU A 277 5.82 23.19 16.21
C GLU A 277 4.75 24.24 16.58
N TRP A 278 5.00 25.50 16.24
CA TRP A 278 4.17 26.65 16.63
C TRP A 278 3.25 27.16 15.52
N ALA A 279 3.38 26.64 14.31
CA ALA A 279 2.55 27.03 13.18
C ALA A 279 1.35 26.08 13.03
N PRO A 280 0.22 26.56 12.47
CA PRO A 280 -0.83 25.64 12.03
C PRO A 280 -0.27 24.67 10.98
N PRO A 281 -0.72 23.40 10.96
CA PRO A 281 -0.27 22.45 9.97
C PRO A 281 -0.58 22.96 8.56
N LEU A 282 0.36 22.77 7.65
CA LEU A 282 0.17 23.11 6.24
C LEU A 282 -0.97 22.29 5.64
N THR A 283 -1.58 22.84 4.60
CA THR A 283 -2.47 22.10 3.71
C THR A 283 -1.68 21.47 2.56
N ALA A 284 -2.26 20.47 1.88
CA ALA A 284 -1.67 19.89 0.68
C ALA A 284 -1.35 20.94 -0.40
N SER A 285 -2.20 21.96 -0.54
CA SER A 285 -1.97 23.07 -1.49
C SER A 285 -0.78 23.93 -1.08
N GLU A 286 -0.67 24.29 0.19
CA GLU A 286 0.45 25.10 0.70
C GLU A 286 1.78 24.35 0.61
N LEU A 287 1.77 23.03 0.88
CA LEU A 287 2.97 22.22 0.68
C LEU A 287 3.43 22.22 -0.79
N LEU A 288 2.49 22.08 -1.73
CA LEU A 288 2.82 22.17 -3.16
C LEU A 288 3.35 23.56 -3.55
N GLU A 289 2.99 24.62 -2.84
CA GLU A 289 3.54 25.96 -3.08
C GLU A 289 4.96 26.12 -2.50
N ILE A 290 5.28 25.39 -1.43
CA ILE A 290 6.58 25.45 -0.76
C ILE A 290 7.61 24.58 -1.49
N ASP A 291 7.27 23.32 -1.75
CA ASP A 291 8.20 22.35 -2.33
C ASP A 291 7.46 21.30 -3.20
N ASP A 292 7.05 21.72 -4.39
CA ASP A 292 6.41 20.81 -5.37
C ASP A 292 7.37 19.69 -5.82
N ALA A 293 8.67 19.93 -5.83
CA ALA A 293 9.69 18.96 -6.23
C ALA A 293 9.78 17.81 -5.23
N LEU A 294 9.84 18.10 -3.93
CA LEU A 294 9.84 17.09 -2.87
C LEU A 294 8.59 16.20 -2.94
N VAL A 295 7.40 16.79 -3.07
CA VAL A 295 6.16 16.01 -3.14
C VAL A 295 6.13 15.13 -4.38
N PHE A 296 6.55 15.65 -5.54
CA PHE A 296 6.64 14.85 -6.76
C PHE A 296 7.59 13.66 -6.59
N ASP A 297 8.73 13.90 -5.95
CA ASP A 297 9.75 12.90 -5.66
C ASP A 297 9.23 11.76 -4.77
N ILE A 298 8.52 12.11 -3.70
CA ILE A 298 7.89 11.15 -2.79
C ILE A 298 6.84 10.32 -3.54
N ILE A 299 5.91 10.97 -4.24
CA ILE A 299 4.79 10.27 -4.90
C ILE A 299 5.29 9.38 -6.03
N SER A 300 6.24 9.84 -6.84
CA SER A 300 6.81 9.05 -7.93
C SER A 300 7.67 7.88 -7.44
N PHE A 301 8.29 7.99 -6.26
CA PHE A 301 9.00 6.88 -5.61
C PHE A 301 8.03 5.78 -5.13
N LEU A 302 6.87 6.16 -4.61
CA LEU A 302 5.82 5.23 -4.14
C LEU A 302 5.07 4.50 -5.27
N MET A 303 5.35 4.85 -6.53
CA MET A 303 4.78 4.21 -7.70
C MET A 303 5.80 3.24 -8.31
N LEU A 304 5.50 1.94 -8.33
CA LEU A 304 6.30 0.96 -9.04
C LEU A 304 5.72 0.63 -10.40
N GLU A 305 6.59 0.49 -11.39
CA GLU A 305 6.24 -0.07 -12.70
C GLU A 305 5.86 -1.55 -12.54
N ASP A 306 4.80 -1.98 -13.24
CA ASP A 306 4.12 -3.28 -13.12
C ASP A 306 3.18 -3.41 -11.90
N SER A 307 2.26 -4.38 -12.02
CA SER A 307 1.31 -4.78 -10.97
C SER A 307 1.91 -5.89 -10.09
N TRP A 308 2.04 -5.61 -8.81
CA TRP A 308 2.72 -6.46 -7.85
C TRP A 308 1.82 -6.71 -6.66
N ASN A 309 1.14 -7.85 -6.65
CA ASN A 309 0.60 -8.41 -5.41
C ASN A 309 1.64 -9.31 -4.72
N SER A 310 1.43 -9.61 -3.45
CA SER A 310 2.28 -10.47 -2.61
C SER A 310 2.68 -11.77 -3.32
N ARG A 311 1.74 -12.42 -4.00
CA ARG A 311 1.98 -13.64 -4.78
C ARG A 311 2.95 -13.42 -5.95
N THR A 312 2.72 -12.37 -6.75
CA THR A 312 3.59 -12.04 -7.88
C THR A 312 4.97 -11.58 -7.43
N LEU A 313 5.07 -10.88 -6.31
CA LEU A 313 6.34 -10.51 -5.68
C LEU A 313 7.11 -11.75 -5.26
N LYS A 314 6.49 -12.67 -4.52
CA LYS A 314 7.10 -13.95 -4.12
C LYS A 314 7.63 -14.72 -5.34
N LEU A 315 6.87 -14.77 -6.43
CA LEU A 315 7.30 -15.43 -7.67
C LEU A 315 8.48 -14.74 -8.36
N LYS A 316 8.54 -13.40 -8.37
CA LYS A 316 9.66 -12.67 -9.01
C LYS A 316 10.91 -12.63 -8.12
N MET A 317 10.75 -12.55 -6.81
CA MET A 317 11.85 -12.62 -5.84
C MET A 317 12.47 -14.02 -5.77
N ARG A 318 11.69 -15.08 -6.04
CA ARG A 318 12.13 -16.48 -5.96
C ARG A 318 12.67 -16.80 -4.56
N ASP A 319 13.90 -17.28 -4.48
CA ASP A 319 14.59 -17.65 -3.22
C ASP A 319 15.25 -16.44 -2.53
N LYS A 320 15.07 -15.22 -3.05
CA LYS A 320 15.57 -13.99 -2.41
C LYS A 320 14.52 -13.41 -1.46
N SER A 321 14.96 -12.94 -0.30
CA SER A 321 14.11 -12.23 0.66
C SER A 321 13.83 -10.78 0.24
N SER A 322 14.75 -10.13 -0.46
CA SER A 322 14.62 -8.75 -0.93
C SER A 322 15.02 -8.57 -2.40
N MET A 323 14.45 -7.55 -3.04
CA MET A 323 14.72 -7.18 -4.43
C MET A 323 14.31 -5.72 -4.66
N ALA A 324 15.06 -4.95 -5.47
CA ALA A 324 14.58 -3.65 -5.93
C ALA A 324 13.91 -3.69 -7.28
N PHE A 325 12.98 -2.75 -7.40
CA PHE A 325 12.09 -2.56 -8.53
C PHE A 325 12.20 -1.12 -9.02
N GLN A 326 12.05 -0.95 -10.32
CA GLN A 326 12.03 0.37 -10.94
C GLN A 326 10.80 1.13 -10.45
N THR A 327 11.01 2.34 -9.94
CA THR A 327 9.90 3.25 -9.61
C THR A 327 9.55 4.09 -10.82
N ALA A 328 8.44 4.82 -10.76
CA ALA A 328 8.06 5.79 -11.77
C ALA A 328 9.09 6.93 -11.88
N HIS A 329 9.87 7.17 -10.83
CA HIS A 329 11.04 8.02 -10.90
C HIS A 329 12.21 7.27 -11.59
N PRO A 330 12.72 7.74 -12.74
CA PRO A 330 13.63 6.96 -13.58
C PRO A 330 14.98 6.65 -12.91
N ASP A 331 15.42 7.51 -11.99
CA ASP A 331 16.71 7.38 -11.30
C ASP A 331 16.60 6.74 -9.91
N ARG A 332 15.43 6.23 -9.52
CA ARG A 332 15.24 5.55 -8.23
C ARG A 332 14.78 4.12 -8.42
N LYS A 333 15.16 3.27 -7.46
CA LYS A 333 14.62 1.92 -7.30
C LYS A 333 14.13 1.80 -5.88
N ALA A 334 13.00 1.14 -5.68
CA ALA A 334 12.49 0.84 -4.35
C ALA A 334 12.85 -0.61 -4.00
N VAL A 335 13.52 -0.82 -2.87
CA VAL A 335 13.79 -2.17 -2.37
C VAL A 335 12.57 -2.67 -1.61
N LEU A 336 11.97 -3.74 -2.13
CA LEU A 336 10.93 -4.46 -1.43
C LEU A 336 11.52 -5.72 -0.80
N GLN A 337 11.05 -6.01 0.40
CA GLN A 337 11.27 -7.28 1.09
C GLN A 337 9.92 -7.93 1.36
N LEU A 338 9.88 -9.24 1.19
CA LEU A 338 8.73 -10.04 1.62
C LEU A 338 9.18 -10.82 2.86
N ASP A 339 8.52 -10.60 3.99
CA ASP A 339 8.77 -11.42 5.16
C ASP A 339 8.06 -12.78 5.06
N GLU A 340 8.32 -13.65 6.03
CA GLU A 340 7.75 -15.00 6.06
C GLU A 340 6.21 -14.99 6.14
N SER A 341 5.58 -13.93 6.69
CA SER A 341 4.11 -13.74 6.65
C SER A 341 3.58 -13.34 5.29
N GLY A 342 4.43 -12.93 4.36
CA GLY A 342 3.99 -12.30 3.12
C GLY A 342 3.67 -10.81 3.29
N THR A 343 4.05 -10.18 4.41
CA THR A 343 3.96 -8.72 4.56
C THR A 343 5.04 -8.08 3.69
N ILE A 344 4.63 -7.07 2.92
CA ILE A 344 5.55 -6.34 2.06
C ILE A 344 6.16 -5.22 2.90
N ARG A 345 7.48 -5.13 2.86
CA ARG A 345 8.26 -4.08 3.49
C ARG A 345 8.98 -3.27 2.42
N LEU A 346 8.96 -1.96 2.54
CA LEU A 346 9.58 -1.02 1.64
C LEU A 346 10.75 -0.35 2.35
N ASN A 347 11.97 -0.68 1.93
CA ASN A 347 13.19 -0.01 2.39
C ASN A 347 13.41 1.25 1.55
N TYR A 348 13.40 2.40 2.22
CA TYR A 348 13.48 3.72 1.59
C TYR A 348 14.84 4.40 1.78
N ASP A 349 15.71 3.85 2.63
CA ASP A 349 17.08 4.33 2.84
C ASP A 349 18.12 3.41 2.19
N CYS A 350 17.74 2.69 1.13
CA CYS A 350 18.65 1.87 0.38
C CYS A 350 19.06 2.57 -0.92
N VAL A 351 20.36 2.82 -1.11
CA VAL A 351 20.87 3.48 -2.33
C VAL A 351 22.14 2.85 -2.88
N ASP A 352 22.31 2.94 -4.20
CA ASP A 352 23.58 2.65 -4.85
C ASP A 352 24.43 3.91 -4.94
N SER A 353 25.18 4.16 -3.87
CA SER A 353 26.30 5.09 -3.92
C SER A 353 27.48 4.39 -4.61
N PRO A 354 27.95 4.86 -5.79
CA PRO A 354 29.14 4.30 -6.42
C PRO A 354 30.37 4.60 -5.59
N SER A 355 31.34 3.70 -5.65
CA SER A 355 32.64 3.89 -5.02
C SER A 355 33.46 4.99 -5.72
N PRO A 356 34.48 5.55 -5.03
CA PRO A 356 35.33 6.60 -5.61
C PRO A 356 36.15 6.17 -6.83
N ASP A 357 36.23 4.88 -7.10
CA ASP A 357 37.09 4.26 -8.12
C ASP A 357 36.48 4.24 -9.52
N GLU A 358 35.52 5.13 -9.81
CA GLU A 358 35.01 5.41 -11.15
C GLU A 358 34.02 4.37 -11.72
N PHE A 359 33.83 3.24 -11.05
CA PHE A 359 32.98 2.16 -11.57
C PHE A 359 31.61 2.14 -10.91
N GLY A 360 30.58 2.02 -11.75
CA GLY A 360 29.20 1.89 -11.28
C GLY A 360 28.98 0.59 -10.50
N CYS A 361 28.03 0.63 -9.57
CA CYS A 361 27.72 -0.47 -8.67
C CYS A 361 27.38 -1.80 -9.36
N ALA A 362 26.66 -1.77 -10.49
CA ALA A 362 26.46 -2.95 -11.32
C ALA A 362 27.77 -3.61 -11.82
N ILE A 363 28.80 -2.81 -12.14
CA ILE A 363 30.13 -3.32 -12.57
C ILE A 363 30.85 -3.93 -11.37
N GLN A 364 30.86 -3.22 -10.23
CA GLN A 364 31.47 -3.70 -8.99
C GLN A 364 30.89 -5.04 -8.54
N ARG A 365 29.56 -5.19 -8.62
CA ARG A 365 28.88 -6.47 -8.38
C ARG A 365 29.37 -7.55 -9.35
N GLY A 366 29.45 -7.22 -10.64
CA GLY A 366 29.94 -8.15 -11.68
C GLY A 366 31.37 -8.63 -11.45
N TRP A 367 32.20 -7.84 -10.77
CA TRP A 367 33.56 -8.20 -10.37
C TRP A 367 33.66 -8.93 -9.03
N GLY A 368 32.53 -9.18 -8.35
CA GLY A 368 32.51 -9.83 -7.05
C GLY A 368 33.03 -8.95 -5.91
N LYS A 369 33.03 -7.62 -6.07
CA LYS A 369 33.61 -6.68 -5.10
C LYS A 369 32.71 -6.37 -3.90
N CYS A 370 31.46 -6.83 -3.93
CA CYS A 370 30.48 -6.55 -2.87
C CYS A 370 30.91 -6.95 -1.44
N GLN A 371 31.82 -7.93 -1.31
CA GLN A 371 32.29 -8.44 -0.02
C GLN A 371 33.65 -7.88 0.40
N GLU A 372 34.21 -6.94 -0.36
CA GLU A 372 35.48 -6.31 0.01
C GLU A 372 35.28 -5.34 1.18
N ASP A 373 36.28 -5.24 2.07
CA ASP A 373 36.19 -4.40 3.27
C ASP A 373 35.90 -2.92 2.93
N TRP A 374 36.51 -2.41 1.85
CA TRP A 374 36.32 -1.03 1.42
C TRP A 374 34.93 -0.76 0.82
N MET A 375 34.20 -1.79 0.40
CA MET A 375 32.79 -1.68 -0.01
C MET A 375 31.85 -1.68 1.20
N ASN A 376 32.29 -2.22 2.34
CA ASN A 376 31.55 -2.36 3.59
C ASN A 376 32.21 -1.51 4.68
N ASP A 377 32.42 -0.23 4.37
CA ASP A 377 33.22 0.69 5.19
C ASP A 377 32.51 1.21 6.44
N ASN A 378 31.31 0.70 6.76
CA ASN A 378 30.47 1.12 7.87
C ASN A 378 30.26 2.64 7.93
N GLY A 379 30.21 3.30 6.77
CA GLY A 379 29.97 4.73 6.66
C GLY A 379 31.19 5.61 6.76
N PHE A 380 32.40 5.06 6.90
CA PHE A 380 33.60 5.85 7.11
C PHE A 380 33.94 6.76 5.91
N PHE A 381 33.79 6.28 4.68
CA PHE A 381 34.00 7.05 3.44
C PHE A 381 32.70 7.29 2.67
N SER A 382 31.81 6.30 2.67
CA SER A 382 30.52 6.37 1.99
C SER A 382 29.54 7.32 2.68
N GLY A 383 29.74 7.60 3.98
CA GLY A 383 28.77 8.30 4.81
C GLY A 383 27.51 7.48 5.09
N ARG A 384 27.50 6.18 4.77
CA ARG A 384 26.34 5.30 4.87
C ARG A 384 26.64 4.01 5.65
N PRO A 385 25.74 3.56 6.54
CA PRO A 385 26.00 2.38 7.38
C PRO A 385 26.36 1.10 6.60
N LEU A 386 25.79 0.90 5.41
CA LEU A 386 26.01 -0.32 4.60
C LEU A 386 27.10 -0.17 3.53
N GLY A 387 27.75 1.00 3.49
CA GLY A 387 28.84 1.31 2.59
C GLY A 387 28.40 1.70 1.17
N TYR A 388 29.13 1.20 0.18
CA TYR A 388 28.85 1.48 -1.23
C TYR A 388 27.96 0.40 -1.85
N CYS A 389 27.21 0.77 -2.88
CA CYS A 389 26.43 -0.12 -3.73
C CYS A 389 25.45 -1.03 -2.99
N GLU A 390 24.66 -0.45 -2.09
CA GLU A 390 23.85 -1.21 -1.15
C GLU A 390 22.81 -2.09 -1.85
N TYR A 391 22.10 -1.55 -2.85
CA TYR A 391 21.11 -2.32 -3.59
C TYR A 391 21.78 -3.35 -4.51
N GLU A 392 22.72 -2.91 -5.33
CA GLU A 392 23.37 -3.79 -6.30
C GLU A 392 24.29 -4.82 -5.67
N CYS A 393 24.62 -4.72 -4.39
CA CYS A 393 25.29 -5.78 -3.65
C CYS A 393 24.34 -6.62 -2.77
N ASP A 394 23.01 -6.49 -2.93
CA ASP A 394 21.99 -7.15 -2.12
C ASP A 394 22.23 -6.95 -0.60
N LYS A 395 22.72 -5.77 -0.20
CA LYS A 395 22.99 -5.44 1.22
C LYS A 395 21.78 -4.86 1.92
N CYS A 396 20.79 -4.41 1.16
CA CYS A 396 19.60 -3.81 1.72
C CYS A 396 18.66 -4.89 2.28
N TYR A 397 18.49 -4.83 3.60
CA TYR A 397 17.51 -5.62 4.33
C TYR A 397 16.69 -4.69 5.22
N CYS A 398 15.44 -5.08 5.45
CA CYS A 398 14.61 -4.53 6.50
C CYS A 398 14.84 -5.37 7.75
N ASP A 399 15.36 -4.74 8.79
CA ASP A 399 15.34 -5.36 10.11
C ASP A 399 13.91 -5.20 10.65
N PRO A 400 13.23 -6.29 11.08
CA PRO A 400 11.93 -6.17 11.72
C PRO A 400 11.92 -5.28 12.98
N LEU A 401 13.08 -5.10 13.62
CA LEU A 401 13.29 -4.29 14.82
C LEU A 401 13.63 -2.83 14.52
N GLU A 402 14.24 -2.57 13.37
CA GLU A 402 14.64 -1.22 13.02
C GLU A 402 13.50 -0.51 12.30
N ASP A 403 13.46 0.79 12.51
CA ASP A 403 12.45 1.66 11.91
C ASP A 403 12.82 2.10 10.48
N ASN A 404 13.65 1.31 9.80
CA ASN A 404 14.25 1.64 8.50
C ASN A 404 13.38 1.22 7.29
N CYS A 405 12.21 0.63 7.54
CA CYS A 405 11.28 0.19 6.51
C CYS A 405 9.84 0.50 6.84
N ALA A 406 9.10 0.95 5.82
CA ALA A 406 7.65 1.01 5.90
C ALA A 406 7.04 -0.37 5.67
N LYS A 407 5.98 -0.72 6.40
CA LYS A 407 5.28 -2.00 6.28
C LYS A 407 3.89 -1.79 5.68
N THR A 408 3.42 -2.74 4.88
CA THR A 408 2.05 -2.72 4.38
C THR A 408 1.07 -3.11 5.48
N ILE A 409 0.13 -2.21 5.80
CA ILE A 409 -0.99 -2.48 6.73
C ILE A 409 -2.21 -3.04 6.01
N ILE A 410 -2.41 -2.63 4.75
CA ILE A 410 -3.44 -3.19 3.86
C ILE A 410 -2.73 -3.55 2.56
N ALA A 411 -2.72 -4.82 2.20
CA ALA A 411 -2.02 -5.29 1.01
C ALA A 411 -2.97 -5.82 -0.05
N ASP A 412 -2.47 -5.89 -1.29
CA ASP A 412 -3.09 -6.57 -2.42
C ASP A 412 -4.45 -6.02 -2.84
N VAL A 413 -4.74 -4.74 -2.61
CA VAL A 413 -6.00 -4.14 -3.06
C VAL A 413 -5.93 -3.95 -4.57
N THR A 414 -6.56 -4.87 -5.29
CA THR A 414 -6.50 -4.93 -6.75
C THR A 414 -7.62 -4.12 -7.41
N ALA A 415 -7.29 -3.42 -8.49
CA ALA A 415 -8.25 -2.79 -9.39
C ALA A 415 -8.73 -3.80 -10.46
N SER A 416 -10.04 -3.91 -10.67
CA SER A 416 -10.64 -5.01 -11.46
C SER A 416 -10.97 -4.69 -12.92
N SER A 417 -10.86 -3.43 -13.38
CA SER A 417 -11.13 -3.06 -14.77
C SER A 417 -9.95 -2.41 -15.50
N GLY A 418 -9.85 -2.72 -16.81
CA GLY A 418 -9.06 -2.02 -17.82
C GLY A 418 -7.54 -2.18 -17.73
N GLU A 419 -6.93 -1.75 -16.64
CA GLU A 419 -5.48 -1.68 -16.46
C GLU A 419 -5.15 -1.92 -14.97
N LYS A 420 -4.61 -3.12 -14.71
CA LYS A 420 -4.59 -3.85 -13.44
C LYS A 420 -3.66 -3.25 -12.38
N GLY A 421 -3.99 -2.10 -11.82
CA GLY A 421 -3.20 -1.56 -10.71
C GLY A 421 -3.37 -2.34 -9.40
N VAL A 422 -2.37 -2.26 -8.53
CA VAL A 422 -2.41 -2.79 -7.16
C VAL A 422 -2.14 -1.65 -6.19
N VAL A 423 -2.91 -1.54 -5.13
CA VAL A 423 -2.67 -0.62 -4.03
C VAL A 423 -2.25 -1.41 -2.80
N HIS A 424 -1.15 -0.99 -2.21
CA HIS A 424 -0.75 -1.39 -0.86
C HIS A 424 -0.74 -0.13 0.00
N VAL A 425 -1.39 -0.15 1.15
CA VAL A 425 -1.34 0.93 2.12
C VAL A 425 -0.19 0.65 3.07
N ILE A 426 0.72 1.62 3.22
CA ILE A 426 1.85 1.54 4.16
C ILE A 426 1.55 2.32 5.44
N ASP A 427 2.22 1.93 6.53
CA ASP A 427 2.01 2.46 7.88
C ASP A 427 2.47 3.90 8.09
N ARG A 428 3.37 4.40 7.25
CA ARG A 428 4.02 5.70 7.45
C ARG A 428 4.37 6.38 6.13
N LEU A 429 4.60 7.68 6.22
CA LEU A 429 5.27 8.43 5.17
C LEU A 429 6.77 8.12 5.18
N ILE A 430 7.34 7.96 3.99
CA ILE A 430 8.76 7.72 3.79
C ILE A 430 9.38 8.87 3.03
N GLU A 431 10.64 9.13 3.32
CA GLU A 431 11.45 10.02 2.50
C GLU A 431 11.92 9.26 1.26
N ALA A 432 11.86 9.91 0.11
CA ALA A 432 12.41 9.31 -1.10
C ALA A 432 13.95 9.31 -0.98
N PRO A 433 14.62 8.19 -1.31
CA PRO A 433 16.07 8.12 -1.20
C PRO A 433 16.76 9.22 -2.03
N PRO A 434 17.92 9.72 -1.59
CA PRO A 434 18.65 10.73 -2.35
C PRO A 434 19.01 10.18 -3.74
N ILE A 435 18.83 11.02 -4.77
CA ILE A 435 19.29 10.69 -6.12
C ILE A 435 20.80 10.89 -6.13
N MET A 436 21.54 9.79 -6.16
CA MET A 436 22.99 9.89 -6.30
C MET A 436 23.31 10.26 -7.75
N PRO A 437 24.00 11.39 -7.99
CA PRO A 437 24.38 11.75 -9.34
C PRO A 437 25.26 10.64 -9.90
N ALA A 438 24.98 10.22 -11.14
CA ALA A 438 25.85 9.30 -11.83
C ALA A 438 27.27 9.87 -11.79
N TRP A 439 28.23 9.09 -11.29
CA TRP A 439 29.60 9.55 -11.18
C TRP A 439 30.10 9.98 -12.58
N VAL A 440 30.67 11.18 -12.64
CA VAL A 440 31.19 11.77 -13.88
C VAL A 440 32.71 11.71 -13.79
N PRO A 441 33.39 10.98 -14.70
CA PRO A 441 34.85 10.98 -14.75
C PRO A 441 35.43 12.37 -14.75
N THR A 442 36.37 12.60 -13.82
CA THR A 442 37.13 13.83 -13.69
C THR A 442 38.60 13.61 -14.04
N ASP A 443 39.26 14.64 -14.56
CA ASP A 443 40.70 14.64 -14.74
C ASP A 443 41.43 14.80 -13.40
N ALA A 444 42.75 14.74 -13.41
CA ALA A 444 43.58 14.93 -12.21
C ALA A 444 43.38 16.29 -11.52
N ASN A 445 42.72 17.25 -12.17
CA ASN A 445 42.40 18.56 -11.63
C ASN A 445 40.93 18.67 -11.17
N GLY A 446 40.17 17.57 -11.19
CA GLY A 446 38.76 17.53 -10.80
C GLY A 446 37.78 18.01 -11.87
N ASN A 447 38.22 18.26 -13.11
CA ASN A 447 37.32 18.69 -14.20
C ASN A 447 36.71 17.49 -14.91
N PRO A 448 35.41 17.50 -15.26
CA PRO A 448 34.80 16.43 -16.04
C PRO A 448 35.56 16.13 -17.34
N LEU A 449 35.93 14.87 -17.57
CA LEU A 449 36.61 14.44 -18.79
C LEU A 449 35.76 14.74 -20.04
N PRO A 450 36.35 15.31 -21.11
CA PRO A 450 35.61 15.62 -22.33
C PRO A 450 35.05 14.34 -22.97
N GLY A 451 33.71 14.21 -22.96
CA GLY A 451 32.98 13.04 -23.45
C GLY A 451 32.30 12.19 -22.37
N SER A 452 32.52 12.48 -21.09
CA SER A 452 31.93 11.75 -19.95
C SER A 452 30.49 12.15 -19.63
N THR A 453 30.03 13.32 -20.07
CA THR A 453 28.61 13.68 -20.03
C THR A 453 27.86 12.78 -21.01
N LYS A 454 27.04 11.85 -20.48
CA LYS A 454 26.16 10.98 -21.27
C LYS A 454 25.50 11.82 -22.38
N LYS A 455 25.96 11.64 -23.63
CA LYS A 455 25.09 11.87 -24.78
C LYS A 455 23.87 11.01 -24.50
N LYS A 456 22.76 11.63 -24.09
CA LYS A 456 21.47 10.95 -23.89
C LYS A 456 21.32 9.96 -25.03
N SER A 457 21.52 8.69 -24.75
CA SER A 457 21.40 7.65 -25.75
C SER A 457 19.95 7.69 -26.15
N LYS A 458 19.66 8.29 -27.32
CA LYS A 458 18.38 8.06 -28.01
C LYS A 458 18.17 6.55 -27.97
N SER A 459 17.12 6.16 -27.28
CA SER A 459 16.93 4.77 -26.84
C SER A 459 17.11 3.82 -28.02
N ARG A 460 17.77 2.69 -27.76
CA ARG A 460 17.82 1.50 -28.64
C ARG A 460 16.42 0.96 -29.03
N ARG A 461 15.34 1.61 -28.60
CA ARG A 461 13.95 1.27 -28.90
C ARG A 461 13.54 1.64 -30.33
N ALA A 462 14.18 2.64 -30.95
CA ALA A 462 13.91 3.00 -32.36
C ALA A 462 14.39 1.91 -33.35
N ASP A 463 15.38 1.10 -32.98
CA ASP A 463 15.89 0.02 -33.82
C ASP A 463 15.04 -1.24 -33.71
N LYS A 464 14.47 -1.53 -32.52
CA LYS A 464 13.56 -2.66 -32.32
C LYS A 464 12.22 -2.47 -33.05
N GLU A 465 11.70 -1.23 -33.09
CA GLU A 465 10.47 -0.91 -33.82
C GLU A 465 10.66 -0.87 -35.36
N LYS A 466 11.90 -0.61 -35.84
CA LYS A 466 12.25 -0.73 -37.26
C LYS A 466 12.45 -2.17 -37.71
N GLU A 467 12.88 -3.07 -36.82
CA GLU A 467 13.03 -4.50 -37.13
C GLU A 467 11.67 -5.20 -37.23
N GLU A 468 10.69 -4.84 -36.39
CA GLU A 468 9.32 -5.35 -36.49
C GLU A 468 8.55 -4.80 -37.71
N LYS A 469 8.77 -3.54 -38.10
CA LYS A 469 8.21 -2.98 -39.35
C LYS A 469 8.87 -3.54 -40.63
N LYS A 470 10.10 -4.04 -40.56
CA LYS A 470 10.74 -4.77 -41.67
C LYS A 470 10.24 -6.21 -41.81
N LYS A 471 9.84 -6.86 -40.71
CA LYS A 471 9.25 -8.21 -40.77
C LYS A 471 7.80 -8.20 -41.29
N SER A 472 7.02 -7.14 -41.03
CA SER A 472 5.63 -7.03 -41.52
C SER A 472 5.47 -6.57 -42.97
N SER A 473 6.54 -6.13 -43.64
CA SER A 473 6.49 -5.66 -45.04
C SER A 473 6.89 -6.70 -46.10
N SER A 474 7.10 -7.98 -45.73
CA SER A 474 7.55 -9.03 -46.65
C SER A 474 6.49 -10.07 -47.06
N SER A 475 5.22 -9.93 -46.69
CA SER A 475 4.15 -10.85 -47.14
C SER A 475 3.03 -10.15 -47.93
N SER A 476 3.33 -9.72 -49.16
CA SER A 476 2.27 -9.55 -50.16
C SER A 476 2.82 -9.73 -51.57
N ARG A 477 2.75 -10.94 -52.12
CA ARG A 477 2.61 -11.14 -53.56
C ARG A 477 2.01 -12.50 -53.93
N SER A 478 0.92 -12.39 -54.67
CA SER A 478 0.38 -13.29 -55.69
C SER A 478 -0.06 -14.71 -55.29
N SER A 479 -1.38 -14.90 -55.21
CA SER A 479 -2.01 -16.07 -55.81
C SER A 479 -3.29 -15.66 -56.55
N SER A 480 -3.24 -15.81 -57.87
CA SER A 480 -4.41 -15.78 -58.75
C SER A 480 -5.27 -17.01 -58.48
N ARG A 481 -6.57 -16.83 -58.23
CA ARG A 481 -7.54 -17.93 -58.36
C ARG A 481 -8.74 -17.50 -59.20
N ARG A 482 -8.95 -18.30 -60.24
CA ARG A 482 -10.05 -18.29 -61.20
C ARG A 482 -11.39 -18.43 -60.49
N THR A 483 -12.33 -17.65 -60.97
CA THR A 483 -13.77 -17.79 -60.80
C THR A 483 -14.27 -19.12 -61.38
N TYR A 484 -15.08 -19.84 -60.60
CA TYR A 484 -16.08 -20.77 -61.12
C TYR A 484 -17.41 -20.43 -60.46
N GLN A 485 -18.37 -20.08 -61.30
CA GLN A 485 -19.78 -19.89 -60.97
C GLN A 485 -20.40 -21.23 -60.57
N TYR A 486 -21.24 -21.23 -59.53
CA TYR A 486 -22.41 -22.11 -59.47
C TYR A 486 -23.50 -21.44 -58.64
N ASN A 487 -24.60 -21.09 -59.32
CA ASN A 487 -25.90 -20.73 -58.75
C ASN A 487 -26.60 -22.00 -58.24
N PRO A 488 -27.48 -21.90 -57.23
CA PRO A 488 -28.90 -21.88 -57.59
C PRO A 488 -29.75 -20.94 -56.72
N TRP A 489 -30.65 -20.25 -57.41
CA TRP A 489 -31.76 -19.50 -56.85
C TRP A 489 -32.96 -20.44 -56.59
N TRP A 490 -33.69 -20.11 -55.54
CA TRP A 490 -34.87 -20.81 -55.04
C TRP A 490 -36.11 -20.56 -55.90
N GLY A 491 -37.01 -21.54 -55.95
CA GLY A 491 -38.35 -21.41 -56.54
C GLY A 491 -39.45 -21.86 -55.56
N ARG A 492 -40.27 -20.89 -55.14
CA ARG A 492 -41.66 -20.91 -54.62
C ARG A 492 -41.88 -19.49 -54.04
N LYS A 493 -42.82 -18.66 -54.45
CA LYS A 493 -44.01 -18.72 -55.31
C LYS A 493 -44.11 -17.39 -56.06
#